data_AF-H6N7K8-F1
#
_entry.id   AF-H6N7K8-F1
#
_cell.length_a   1.000
_cell.length_b   1.000
_cell.length_c   1.000
_cell.angle_alpha   90.00
_cell.angle_beta   90.00
_cell.angle_gamma   90.00
#
_symmetry.space_group_name_H-M   'P 1'
#
loop_
_entity.id
_entity.type
_entity.pdbx_description
1 polymer ?
#
loop_
_entity_poly.entity_id
_entity_poly.type
_entity_poly.pdbx_seq_one_letter_code
_entity_poly.pdbx_strand_id
1 'polypeptide(L)'
;MGSLAFKGLAGVAASGTVAIGGFFVWQHVNKPTDVKSRLIWEGYTVADVKKDGVWRAIYLAKHKENGFSSFVSGSSKDDVAPKLKKKCSELLSVPSGDENYEASYKDAQKWCLNPKLTTIEMQFDFEDRSFASSEDDFKNLFTLHKGTQAFVDAVKTKESSFSNNVADSTAKSNIESWCNDMKGKAPEGQNLNNAKAWCTKPDANLNSFMDKQGFKPVSENGWSSKFNSLKSENSSSLSDISTSDSDGGTKLKEWCTQKKLGESQIHSLSSDFEKAKIRCFVSK
;
A
#
# COMPACT_ATOMS: atom_id res chain seq x y z
N MET A 1 -45.25 -6.43 12.66
CA MET A 1 -44.15 -7.12 11.96
C MET A 1 -43.58 -6.15 10.93
N GLY A 2 -42.58 -5.35 11.33
CA GLY A 2 -41.87 -4.43 10.44
C GLY A 2 -40.46 -4.95 10.24
N SER A 3 -40.12 -5.29 8.99
CA SER A 3 -38.78 -5.73 8.60
C SER A 3 -37.84 -4.53 8.55
N LEU A 4 -36.80 -4.50 9.39
CA LEU A 4 -35.70 -3.55 9.26
C LEU A 4 -34.55 -4.22 8.50
N ALA A 5 -34.42 -3.81 7.24
CA ALA A 5 -33.35 -4.20 6.36
C ALA A 5 -32.00 -3.62 6.84
N PHE A 6 -31.08 -4.49 7.25
CA PHE A 6 -29.66 -4.15 7.36
C PHE A 6 -29.06 -4.05 5.95
N LYS A 7 -29.03 -2.83 5.39
CA LYS A 7 -28.16 -2.51 4.26
C LYS A 7 -26.73 -2.35 4.82
N GLY A 8 -25.82 -3.17 4.30
CA GLY A 8 -24.46 -3.32 4.78
C GLY A 8 -23.64 -2.03 4.78
N LEU A 9 -22.77 -1.90 5.78
CA LEU A 9 -21.71 -0.90 5.80
C LEU A 9 -20.51 -1.42 5.00
N ALA A 10 -20.35 -0.82 3.82
CA ALA A 10 -19.14 -0.85 3.03
C ALA A 10 -17.98 -0.17 3.78
N GLY A 11 -16.76 -0.54 3.40
CA GLY A 11 -15.50 -0.30 4.12
C GLY A 11 -15.30 1.13 4.63
N VAL A 12 -14.94 1.22 5.91
CA VAL A 12 -14.54 2.46 6.57
C VAL A 12 -13.02 2.58 6.47
N ALA A 13 -12.57 3.56 5.70
CA ALA A 13 -11.20 4.05 5.74
C ALA A 13 -10.88 4.53 7.15
N ALA A 14 -9.68 4.19 7.65
CA ALA A 14 -9.19 4.54 8.97
C ALA A 14 -9.23 6.07 9.18
N SER A 15 -10.30 6.53 9.83
CA SER A 15 -10.38 7.85 10.43
C SER A 15 -10.99 7.65 11.82
N GLY A 16 -10.24 8.11 12.81
CA GLY A 16 -10.66 8.07 14.20
C GLY A 16 -11.87 8.96 14.39
N THR A 17 -13.05 8.37 14.40
CA THR A 17 -14.24 8.93 15.03
C THR A 17 -14.96 7.80 15.73
N VAL A 18 -15.05 7.89 17.05
CA VAL A 18 -15.86 7.00 17.87
C VAL A 18 -17.31 7.17 17.41
N ALA A 19 -17.90 6.14 16.82
CA ALA A 19 -19.34 6.10 16.56
C ALA A 19 -20.06 5.79 17.89
N ILE A 20 -20.16 6.81 18.75
CA ILE A 20 -20.75 6.74 20.10
C ILE A 20 -22.26 6.40 20.02
N GLY A 21 -22.93 6.54 18.87
CA GLY A 21 -24.39 6.37 18.76
C GLY A 21 -24.93 4.93 18.68
N GLY A 22 -24.15 3.97 18.15
CA GLY A 22 -24.63 2.60 17.91
C GLY A 22 -24.07 1.51 18.83
N PHE A 23 -22.96 1.81 19.52
CA PHE A 23 -22.22 0.82 20.31
C PHE A 23 -22.87 0.49 21.67
N PHE A 24 -23.54 1.47 22.29
CA PHE A 24 -24.11 1.29 23.65
C PHE A 24 -25.38 0.43 23.71
N VAL A 25 -26.11 0.24 22.59
CA VAL A 25 -27.32 -0.61 22.59
C VAL A 25 -26.97 -2.10 22.62
N TRP A 26 -25.77 -2.50 22.16
CA TRP A 26 -25.34 -3.91 22.14
C TRP A 26 -24.71 -4.38 23.48
N GLN A 27 -24.12 -3.47 24.26
CA GLN A 27 -23.42 -3.79 25.52
C GLN A 27 -24.31 -4.40 26.62
N HIS A 28 -25.63 -4.20 26.58
CA HIS A 28 -26.54 -4.69 27.63
C HIS A 28 -27.15 -6.08 27.37
N VAL A 29 -26.96 -6.69 26.19
CA VAL A 29 -27.73 -7.88 25.79
C VAL A 29 -26.93 -9.19 25.82
N ASN A 30 -25.59 -9.15 25.70
CA ASN A 30 -24.77 -10.37 25.68
C ASN A 30 -23.55 -10.23 26.61
N LYS A 31 -23.43 -11.15 27.59
CA LYS A 31 -22.21 -11.29 28.38
C LYS A 31 -21.05 -11.73 27.48
N PRO A 32 -19.84 -11.19 27.66
CA PRO A 32 -18.65 -11.68 26.96
C PRO A 32 -18.45 -13.18 27.15
N THR A 33 -18.19 -13.89 26.06
CA THR A 33 -17.99 -15.35 26.06
C THR A 33 -16.52 -15.74 25.99
N ASP A 34 -15.65 -14.80 25.61
CA ASP A 34 -14.22 -14.97 25.43
C ASP A 34 -13.47 -13.65 25.68
N VAL A 35 -12.14 -13.72 25.75
CA VAL A 35 -11.30 -12.56 26.03
C VAL A 35 -11.51 -11.44 25.00
N LYS A 36 -11.64 -11.79 23.71
CA LYS A 36 -11.85 -10.82 22.64
C LYS A 36 -13.14 -10.03 22.80
N SER A 37 -14.26 -10.73 23.05
CA SER A 37 -15.57 -10.12 23.25
C SER A 37 -15.59 -9.24 24.49
N ARG A 38 -14.85 -9.59 25.55
CA ARG A 38 -14.68 -8.72 26.72
C ARG A 38 -13.93 -7.44 26.39
N LEU A 39 -12.78 -7.55 25.72
CA LEU A 39 -12.00 -6.37 25.32
C LEU A 39 -12.83 -5.42 24.45
N ILE A 40 -13.55 -5.96 23.48
CA ILE A 40 -14.47 -5.17 22.63
C ILE A 40 -15.57 -4.56 23.50
N TRP A 41 -16.21 -5.34 24.37
CA TRP A 41 -17.27 -4.86 25.26
C TRP A 41 -16.80 -3.70 26.16
N GLU A 42 -15.54 -3.68 26.57
CA GLU A 42 -14.94 -2.57 27.34
C GLU A 42 -14.47 -1.38 26.48
N GLY A 43 -14.66 -1.44 25.15
CA GLY A 43 -14.35 -0.36 24.21
C GLY A 43 -12.93 -0.41 23.62
N TYR A 44 -12.18 -1.50 23.81
CA TYR A 44 -10.86 -1.65 23.20
C TYR A 44 -10.93 -2.08 21.74
N THR A 45 -10.01 -1.56 20.93
CA THR A 45 -9.83 -2.00 19.55
C THR A 45 -8.80 -3.12 19.49
N VAL A 46 -9.28 -4.35 19.36
CA VAL A 46 -8.44 -5.55 19.25
C VAL A 46 -7.75 -5.61 17.90
N ALA A 47 -6.50 -6.08 17.88
CA ALA A 47 -5.74 -6.30 16.67
C ALA A 47 -6.40 -7.29 15.72
N ASP A 48 -6.43 -6.94 14.42
CA ASP A 48 -7.02 -7.80 13.41
C ASP A 48 -6.08 -8.96 13.07
N VAL A 49 -6.43 -10.15 13.53
CA VAL A 49 -5.70 -11.40 13.24
C VAL A 49 -5.65 -11.72 11.74
N LYS A 50 -6.51 -11.14 10.90
CA LYS A 50 -6.46 -11.36 9.45
C LYS A 50 -5.43 -10.48 8.74
N LYS A 51 -4.96 -9.40 9.38
CA LYS A 51 -3.98 -8.48 8.82
C LYS A 51 -2.62 -8.71 9.42
N ASP A 52 -1.61 -8.96 8.59
CA ASP A 52 -0.26 -9.26 9.08
C ASP A 52 0.45 -8.00 9.56
N GLY A 53 0.20 -6.88 8.90
CA GLY A 53 0.88 -5.63 9.15
C GLY A 53 0.52 -4.93 10.47
N VAL A 54 -0.68 -5.19 11.01
CA VAL A 54 -1.06 -4.73 12.37
C VAL A 54 -0.05 -5.23 13.40
N TRP A 55 0.44 -6.47 13.27
CA TRP A 55 1.37 -7.08 14.22
C TRP A 55 2.78 -6.49 14.10
N ARG A 56 3.22 -6.12 12.89
CA ARG A 56 4.46 -5.36 12.69
C ARG A 56 4.37 -3.98 13.35
N ALA A 57 3.22 -3.29 13.21
CA ALA A 57 2.99 -2.02 13.87
C ALA A 57 2.98 -2.14 15.41
N ILE A 58 2.39 -3.20 15.97
CA ILE A 58 2.41 -3.45 17.43
C ILE A 58 3.85 -3.66 17.91
N TYR A 59 4.65 -4.45 17.19
CA TYR A 59 6.06 -4.60 17.52
C TYR A 59 6.77 -3.25 17.55
N LEU A 60 6.63 -2.43 16.49
CA LEU A 60 7.27 -1.12 16.43
C LEU A 60 6.86 -0.21 17.59
N ALA A 61 5.60 -0.26 18.00
CA ALA A 61 5.08 0.53 19.13
C ALA A 61 5.54 0.02 20.51
N LYS A 62 5.64 -1.30 20.70
CA LYS A 62 5.72 -1.92 22.03
C LYS A 62 7.00 -2.69 22.33
N HIS A 63 7.87 -2.97 21.35
CA HIS A 63 9.05 -3.83 21.56
C HIS A 63 10.02 -3.34 22.64
N LYS A 64 9.98 -2.06 22.99
CA LYS A 64 10.79 -1.45 24.07
C LYS A 64 10.09 -1.43 25.43
N GLU A 65 8.82 -1.84 25.51
CA GLU A 65 8.07 -1.87 26.76
C GLU A 65 8.51 -3.03 27.65
N ASN A 66 8.53 -2.81 28.95
CA ASN A 66 8.91 -3.82 29.93
C ASN A 66 7.98 -5.05 29.86
N GLY A 67 8.61 -6.22 29.73
CA GLY A 67 7.94 -7.51 29.63
C GLY A 67 7.59 -7.93 28.21
N PHE A 68 7.81 -7.09 27.17
CA PHE A 68 7.52 -7.48 25.80
C PHE A 68 8.39 -8.67 25.35
N SER A 69 9.70 -8.63 25.62
CA SER A 69 10.63 -9.72 25.26
C SER A 69 10.34 -11.03 25.99
N SER A 70 9.79 -10.96 27.21
CA SER A 70 9.30 -12.13 27.96
C SER A 70 7.98 -12.66 27.39
N PHE A 71 7.15 -11.78 26.82
CA PHE A 71 5.91 -12.16 26.17
C PHE A 71 6.16 -12.81 24.80
N VAL A 72 7.01 -12.21 23.97
CA VAL A 72 7.40 -12.73 22.67
C VAL A 72 8.85 -12.36 22.37
N SER A 73 9.65 -13.35 21.99
CA SER A 73 11.07 -13.17 21.68
C SER A 73 11.33 -13.05 20.18
N GLY A 74 12.31 -12.23 19.83
CA GLY A 74 12.78 -12.05 18.46
C GLY A 74 13.59 -10.77 18.30
N SER A 75 14.24 -10.64 17.16
CA SER A 75 15.18 -9.54 16.88
C SER A 75 14.65 -8.50 15.90
N SER A 76 13.57 -8.81 15.17
CA SER A 76 12.99 -7.90 14.17
C SER A 76 11.47 -7.98 14.13
N LYS A 77 10.84 -6.97 13.52
CA LYS A 77 9.38 -6.93 13.33
C LYS A 77 8.85 -8.11 12.52
N ASP A 78 9.62 -8.56 11.53
CA ASP A 78 9.22 -9.65 10.63
C ASP A 78 9.32 -11.03 11.30
N ASP A 79 10.25 -11.20 12.26
CA ASP A 79 10.34 -12.40 13.09
C ASP A 79 9.26 -12.42 14.20
N VAL A 80 9.02 -11.26 14.84
CA VAL A 80 8.12 -11.17 15.99
C VAL A 80 6.65 -11.11 15.58
N ALA A 81 6.29 -10.41 14.50
CA ALA A 81 4.90 -10.26 14.05
C ALA A 81 4.12 -11.59 13.96
N PRO A 82 4.60 -12.66 13.29
CA PRO A 82 3.87 -13.92 13.22
C PRO A 82 3.72 -14.61 14.58
N LYS A 83 4.73 -14.53 15.46
CA LYS A 83 4.69 -15.10 16.82
C LYS A 83 3.68 -14.34 17.68
N LEU A 84 3.68 -13.01 17.59
CA LEU A 84 2.76 -12.12 18.29
C LEU A 84 1.32 -12.39 17.85
N LYS A 85 1.08 -12.46 16.53
CA LYS A 85 -0.20 -12.83 15.94
C LYS A 85 -0.72 -14.16 16.47
N LYS A 86 0.13 -15.20 16.47
CA LYS A 86 -0.23 -16.53 16.98
C LYS A 86 -0.61 -16.47 18.46
N LYS A 87 0.28 -15.94 19.30
CA LYS A 87 0.06 -15.86 20.75
C LYS A 87 -1.20 -15.05 21.09
N CYS A 88 -1.39 -13.91 20.44
CA CYS A 88 -2.59 -13.11 20.63
C CYS A 88 -3.86 -13.81 20.15
N SER A 89 -3.80 -14.58 19.06
CA SER A 89 -4.96 -15.35 18.59
C SER A 89 -5.40 -16.41 19.61
N GLU A 90 -4.43 -17.06 20.27
CA GLU A 90 -4.68 -18.02 21.35
C GLU A 90 -5.33 -17.32 22.56
N LEU A 91 -4.73 -16.24 23.06
CA LEU A 91 -5.23 -15.50 24.22
C LEU A 91 -6.63 -14.92 24.00
N LEU A 92 -6.89 -14.36 22.81
CA LEU A 92 -8.17 -13.76 22.46
C LEU A 92 -9.33 -14.77 22.37
N SER A 93 -9.00 -16.05 22.18
CA SER A 93 -9.98 -17.13 22.02
C SER A 93 -10.29 -17.87 23.34
N VAL A 94 -9.63 -17.51 24.44
CA VAL A 94 -9.85 -18.14 25.75
C VAL A 94 -11.27 -17.83 26.25
N PRO A 95 -12.09 -18.85 26.56
CA PRO A 95 -13.47 -18.65 26.97
C PRO A 95 -13.58 -18.14 28.42
N SER A 96 -14.68 -17.46 28.75
CA SER A 96 -14.92 -16.85 30.07
C SER A 96 -15.00 -17.83 31.24
N GLY A 97 -15.10 -19.14 30.97
CA GLY A 97 -15.10 -20.21 31.98
C GLY A 97 -13.73 -20.88 32.19
N ASP A 98 -12.70 -20.48 31.45
CA ASP A 98 -11.35 -21.04 31.58
C ASP A 98 -10.63 -20.49 32.83
N GLU A 99 -9.85 -21.33 33.52
CA GLU A 99 -9.06 -20.91 34.68
C GLU A 99 -8.03 -19.83 34.33
N ASN A 100 -7.56 -19.80 33.08
CA ASN A 100 -6.58 -18.84 32.57
C ASN A 100 -7.23 -17.58 31.98
N TYR A 101 -8.55 -17.43 32.06
CA TYR A 101 -9.28 -16.33 31.42
C TYR A 101 -8.77 -14.95 31.85
N GLU A 102 -8.63 -14.70 33.15
CA GLU A 102 -8.18 -13.40 33.67
C GLU A 102 -6.72 -13.10 33.35
N ALA A 103 -5.85 -14.12 33.39
CA ALA A 103 -4.45 -13.97 32.98
C ALA A 103 -4.36 -13.64 31.48
N SER A 104 -5.12 -14.36 30.66
CA SER A 104 -5.16 -14.19 29.21
C SER A 104 -5.73 -12.83 28.82
N TYR A 105 -6.76 -12.36 29.52
CA TYR A 105 -7.33 -11.03 29.34
C TYR A 105 -6.30 -9.93 29.63
N LYS A 106 -5.55 -10.01 30.74
CA LYS A 106 -4.52 -9.02 31.07
C LYS A 106 -3.41 -8.97 30.03
N ASP A 107 -2.93 -10.13 29.59
CA ASP A 107 -1.91 -10.20 28.54
C ASP A 107 -2.45 -9.69 27.20
N ALA A 108 -3.68 -10.04 26.83
CA ALA A 108 -4.30 -9.58 25.60
C ALA A 108 -4.57 -8.06 25.60
N GLN A 109 -5.04 -7.52 26.71
CA GLN A 109 -5.22 -6.08 26.91
C GLN A 109 -3.88 -5.34 26.74
N LYS A 110 -2.79 -5.92 27.26
CA LYS A 110 -1.47 -5.30 27.18
C LYS A 110 -0.85 -5.41 25.79
N TRP A 111 -0.98 -6.54 25.09
CA TRP A 111 -0.16 -6.84 23.91
C TRP A 111 -0.93 -7.03 22.59
N CYS A 112 -2.24 -7.25 22.63
CA CYS A 112 -3.04 -7.67 21.48
C CYS A 112 -4.03 -6.61 20.99
N LEU A 113 -3.86 -5.37 21.44
CA LEU A 113 -4.65 -4.22 21.01
C LEU A 113 -3.95 -3.43 19.91
N ASN A 114 -4.74 -2.74 19.08
CA ASN A 114 -4.22 -1.83 18.08
C ASN A 114 -3.35 -0.74 18.75
N PRO A 115 -2.14 -0.49 18.25
CA PRO A 115 -1.27 0.51 18.81
C PRO A 115 -1.70 1.91 18.35
N LYS A 116 -1.29 2.93 19.10
CA LYS A 116 -1.28 4.29 18.57
C LYS A 116 -0.18 4.40 17.52
N LEU A 117 -0.56 4.73 16.29
CA LEU A 117 0.38 4.90 15.18
C LEU A 117 1.07 6.26 15.35
N THR A 118 2.37 6.26 15.61
CA THR A 118 3.16 7.48 15.85
C THR A 118 4.13 7.79 14.73
N THR A 119 4.35 6.85 13.81
CA THR A 119 5.24 7.04 12.65
C THR A 119 4.59 6.59 11.35
N ILE A 120 5.05 7.16 10.22
CA ILE A 120 4.63 6.73 8.87
C ILE A 120 4.95 5.24 8.66
N GLU A 121 6.09 4.74 9.19
CA GLU A 121 6.41 3.31 9.10
C GLU A 121 5.34 2.43 9.75
N MET A 122 4.89 2.79 10.96
CA MET A 122 3.81 2.06 11.62
C MET A 122 2.51 2.14 10.82
N GLN A 123 2.21 3.28 10.20
CA GLN A 123 1.01 3.44 9.36
C GLN A 123 1.06 2.54 8.12
N PHE A 124 2.23 2.47 7.46
CA PHE A 124 2.44 1.60 6.31
C PHE A 124 2.27 0.14 6.69
N ASP A 125 2.92 -0.29 7.77
CA ASP A 125 2.75 -1.65 8.30
C ASP A 125 1.28 -1.91 8.62
N PHE A 126 0.60 -1.03 9.36
CA PHE A 126 -0.81 -1.20 9.72
C PHE A 126 -1.76 -1.30 8.50
N GLU A 127 -1.44 -0.65 7.38
CA GLU A 127 -2.19 -0.70 6.12
C GLU A 127 -1.78 -1.85 5.19
N ASP A 128 -0.89 -2.75 5.61
CA ASP A 128 -0.28 -3.78 4.77
C ASP A 128 0.38 -3.21 3.50
N ARG A 129 0.93 -2.01 3.63
CA ARG A 129 1.65 -1.29 2.58
C ARG A 129 3.15 -1.43 2.77
N SER A 130 3.87 -1.76 1.71
CA SER A 130 5.32 -1.84 1.74
C SER A 130 5.97 -0.55 1.22
N PHE A 131 7.07 -0.16 1.86
CA PHE A 131 7.98 0.83 1.28
C PHE A 131 8.73 0.25 0.08
N ALA A 132 9.14 1.11 -0.84
CA ALA A 132 10.21 0.81 -1.78
C ALA A 132 11.48 0.42 -1.01
N SER A 133 12.14 -0.64 -1.46
CA SER A 133 13.29 -1.21 -0.75
C SER A 133 14.41 -1.69 -1.66
N SER A 134 14.12 -1.99 -2.92
CA SER A 134 15.11 -2.42 -3.90
C SER A 134 15.56 -1.25 -4.79
N GLU A 135 16.70 -1.43 -5.46
CA GLU A 135 17.20 -0.47 -6.44
C GLU A 135 16.17 -0.20 -7.54
N ASP A 136 15.54 -1.25 -8.06
CA ASP A 136 14.53 -1.14 -9.12
C ASP A 136 13.27 -0.41 -8.63
N ASP A 137 12.85 -0.60 -7.37
CA ASP A 137 11.71 0.13 -6.81
C ASP A 137 11.94 1.65 -6.88
N PHE A 138 13.12 2.12 -6.47
CA PHE A 138 13.43 3.55 -6.46
C PHE A 138 13.58 4.13 -7.87
N LYS A 139 14.17 3.37 -8.80
CA LYS A 139 14.24 3.77 -10.22
C LYS A 139 12.85 3.81 -10.86
N ASN A 140 11.99 2.84 -10.54
CA ASN A 140 10.59 2.82 -10.98
C ASN A 140 9.84 4.04 -10.46
N LEU A 141 9.96 4.35 -9.16
CA LEU A 141 9.37 5.56 -8.57
C LEU A 141 9.83 6.84 -9.28
N PHE A 142 11.13 6.96 -9.58
CA PHE A 142 11.63 8.09 -10.35
C PHE A 142 10.96 8.17 -11.72
N THR A 143 10.91 7.08 -12.47
CA THR A 143 10.31 7.07 -13.82
C THR A 143 8.82 7.41 -13.79
N LEU A 144 8.09 6.90 -12.79
CA LEU A 144 6.67 7.17 -12.59
C LEU A 144 6.38 8.63 -12.24
N HIS A 145 7.27 9.29 -11.49
CA HIS A 145 6.95 10.56 -10.83
C HIS A 145 7.85 11.74 -11.22
N LYS A 146 8.92 11.56 -11.99
CA LYS A 146 9.85 12.64 -12.41
C LYS A 146 9.17 13.80 -13.14
N GLY A 147 8.03 13.57 -13.80
CA GLY A 147 7.22 14.62 -14.42
C GLY A 147 6.38 15.45 -13.45
N THR A 148 6.30 15.07 -12.16
CA THR A 148 5.49 15.73 -11.15
C THR A 148 6.34 16.71 -10.34
N GLN A 149 6.09 18.02 -10.47
CA GLN A 149 6.86 19.03 -9.76
C GLN A 149 6.79 18.86 -8.24
N ALA A 150 5.62 18.51 -7.70
CA ALA A 150 5.44 18.27 -6.27
C ALA A 150 6.31 17.12 -5.73
N PHE A 151 6.57 16.08 -6.55
CA PHE A 151 7.48 14.99 -6.20
C PHE A 151 8.92 15.50 -6.15
N VAL A 152 9.34 16.24 -7.18
CA VAL A 152 10.68 16.84 -7.24
C VAL A 152 10.92 17.75 -6.03
N ASP A 153 9.97 18.63 -5.72
CA ASP A 153 10.08 19.56 -4.60
C ASP A 153 10.10 18.84 -3.25
N ALA A 154 9.33 17.76 -3.09
CA ALA A 154 9.34 16.97 -1.87
C ALA A 154 10.68 16.30 -1.64
N VAL A 155 11.30 15.68 -2.64
CA VAL A 155 12.63 15.07 -2.52
C VAL A 155 13.70 16.14 -2.25
N LYS A 156 13.57 17.33 -2.87
CA LYS A 156 14.49 18.47 -2.63
C LYS A 156 14.53 18.98 -1.19
N THR A 157 13.47 18.73 -0.39
CA THR A 157 13.50 19.06 1.04
C THR A 157 14.63 18.34 1.80
N LYS A 158 15.11 17.22 1.27
CA LYS A 158 16.25 16.46 1.77
C LYS A 158 17.47 16.59 0.86
N GLU A 159 17.27 16.51 -0.45
CA GLU A 159 18.33 16.43 -1.46
C GLU A 159 18.23 17.60 -2.45
N SER A 160 18.76 18.76 -2.07
CA SER A 160 18.56 20.03 -2.78
C SER A 160 18.92 20.03 -4.28
N SER A 161 19.88 19.19 -4.69
CA SER A 161 20.32 19.05 -6.09
C SER A 161 19.42 18.14 -6.95
N PHE A 162 18.40 17.51 -6.36
CA PHE A 162 17.50 16.61 -7.07
C PHE A 162 16.73 17.34 -8.19
N SER A 163 16.57 16.68 -9.34
CA SER A 163 15.77 17.19 -10.46
C SER A 163 15.20 16.04 -11.29
N ASN A 164 14.31 16.36 -12.23
CA ASN A 164 13.70 15.39 -13.14
C ASN A 164 14.65 14.85 -14.22
N ASN A 165 15.85 15.41 -14.35
CA ASN A 165 16.83 15.09 -15.39
C ASN A 165 18.12 14.48 -14.83
N VAL A 166 18.17 14.13 -13.55
CA VAL A 166 19.35 13.45 -12.98
C VAL A 166 19.44 12.01 -13.49
N ALA A 167 20.65 11.44 -13.47
CA ALA A 167 20.85 10.03 -13.81
C ALA A 167 20.11 9.11 -12.82
N ASP A 168 19.67 7.95 -13.29
CA ASP A 168 18.87 6.99 -12.51
C ASP A 168 19.54 6.54 -11.20
N SER A 169 20.88 6.39 -11.19
CA SER A 169 21.63 6.03 -9.98
C SER A 169 21.59 7.12 -8.92
N THR A 170 21.73 8.38 -9.33
CA THR A 170 21.60 9.55 -8.46
C THR A 170 20.15 9.71 -7.97
N ALA A 171 19.17 9.56 -8.87
CA ALA A 171 17.76 9.59 -8.48
C ALA A 171 17.45 8.53 -7.44
N LYS A 172 17.90 7.29 -7.65
CA LYS A 172 17.72 6.18 -6.72
C LYS A 172 18.23 6.52 -5.33
N SER A 173 19.48 6.99 -5.21
CA SER A 173 20.08 7.32 -3.91
C SER A 173 19.32 8.43 -3.19
N ASN A 174 18.90 9.46 -3.93
CA ASN A 174 18.20 10.60 -3.35
C ASN A 174 16.80 10.23 -2.86
N ILE A 175 16.05 9.45 -3.65
CA ILE A 175 14.70 8.99 -3.28
C ILE A 175 14.79 8.02 -2.10
N GLU A 176 15.76 7.11 -2.08
CA GLU A 176 15.99 6.18 -0.97
C GLU A 176 16.29 6.92 0.34
N SER A 177 17.21 7.89 0.30
CA SER A 177 17.54 8.78 1.43
C SER A 177 16.30 9.49 1.96
N TRP A 178 15.52 10.12 1.07
CA TRP A 178 14.30 10.83 1.40
C TRP A 178 13.21 9.91 1.99
N CYS A 179 12.96 8.74 1.38
CA CYS A 179 11.97 7.79 1.89
C CYS A 179 12.34 7.19 3.24
N ASN A 180 13.63 6.98 3.51
CA ASN A 180 14.09 6.54 4.82
C ASN A 180 13.90 7.63 5.89
N ASP A 181 14.07 8.92 5.55
CA ASP A 181 13.74 10.04 6.44
C ASP A 181 12.23 10.09 6.76
N MET A 182 11.39 9.76 5.78
CA MET A 182 9.94 9.78 5.94
C MET A 182 9.42 8.73 6.94
N LYS A 183 10.07 7.57 7.06
CA LYS A 183 9.63 6.48 7.96
C LYS A 183 9.41 6.94 9.41
N GLY A 184 10.26 7.84 9.91
CA GLY A 184 10.21 8.34 11.29
C GLY A 184 9.29 9.55 11.51
N LYS A 185 8.67 10.13 10.49
CA LYS A 185 7.78 11.29 10.63
C LYS A 185 6.42 10.88 11.20
N ALA A 186 5.68 11.86 11.74
CA ALA A 186 4.31 11.65 12.17
C ALA A 186 3.41 11.18 11.00
N PRO A 187 2.48 10.23 11.23
CA PRO A 187 1.63 9.65 10.20
C PRO A 187 0.42 10.54 9.90
N GLU A 188 0.66 11.81 9.60
CA GLU A 188 -0.37 12.78 9.30
C GLU A 188 0.12 13.87 8.34
N GLY A 189 -0.83 14.62 7.79
CA GLY A 189 -0.55 15.76 6.93
C GLY A 189 0.21 15.41 5.64
N GLN A 190 0.99 16.37 5.16
CA GLN A 190 1.64 16.29 3.87
C GLN A 190 2.74 15.21 3.81
N ASN A 191 3.45 14.96 4.91
CA ASN A 191 4.48 13.92 4.95
C ASN A 191 3.89 12.53 4.70
N LEU A 192 2.75 12.22 5.34
CA LEU A 192 2.06 10.95 5.10
C LEU A 192 1.60 10.84 3.64
N ASN A 193 0.98 11.89 3.10
CA ASN A 193 0.49 11.90 1.73
C ASN A 193 1.62 11.69 0.72
N ASN A 194 2.74 12.40 0.90
CA ASN A 194 3.92 12.27 0.05
C ASN A 194 4.55 10.88 0.16
N ALA A 195 4.68 10.33 1.37
CA ALA A 195 5.20 8.98 1.55
C ALA A 195 4.30 7.93 0.88
N LYS A 196 2.98 8.02 1.07
CA LYS A 196 2.01 7.12 0.41
C LYS A 196 2.10 7.22 -1.12
N ALA A 197 2.28 8.42 -1.66
CA ALA A 197 2.37 8.63 -3.10
C ALA A 197 3.70 8.14 -3.68
N TRP A 198 4.83 8.39 -3.00
CA TRP A 198 6.16 8.34 -3.64
C TRP A 198 7.20 7.47 -2.91
N CYS A 199 6.84 6.83 -1.79
CA CYS A 199 7.67 5.86 -1.10
C CYS A 199 7.03 4.46 -1.03
N THR A 200 5.80 4.31 -1.51
CA THR A 200 5.17 2.99 -1.64
C THR A 200 5.91 2.17 -2.68
N LYS A 201 6.11 0.87 -2.42
CA LYS A 201 6.64 -0.07 -3.41
C LYS A 201 5.80 -0.01 -4.69
N PRO A 202 6.38 0.40 -5.84
CA PRO A 202 5.63 0.47 -7.09
C PRO A 202 5.38 -0.94 -7.65
N ASP A 203 4.50 -1.01 -8.64
CA ASP A 203 4.41 -2.20 -9.48
C ASP A 203 5.73 -2.42 -10.24
N ALA A 204 6.13 -3.68 -10.36
CA ALA A 204 7.39 -4.03 -11.01
C ALA A 204 7.38 -3.70 -12.51
N ASN A 205 6.25 -3.90 -13.18
CA ASN A 205 6.12 -3.75 -14.63
C ASN A 205 4.92 -2.87 -15.01
N LEU A 206 4.95 -2.37 -16.26
CA LEU A 206 3.95 -1.43 -16.74
C LEU A 206 2.56 -2.06 -16.85
N ASN A 207 2.45 -3.34 -17.21
CA ASN A 207 1.15 -4.02 -17.26
C ASN A 207 0.45 -4.01 -15.90
N SER A 208 1.13 -4.42 -14.83
CA SER A 208 0.57 -4.43 -13.47
C SER A 208 0.22 -3.01 -12.99
N PHE A 209 1.08 -2.03 -13.28
CA PHE A 209 0.80 -0.63 -12.97
C PHE A 209 -0.49 -0.15 -13.66
N MET A 210 -0.59 -0.34 -14.97
CA MET A 210 -1.73 0.12 -15.77
C MET A 210 -3.03 -0.62 -15.43
N ASP A 211 -2.94 -1.91 -15.09
CA ASP A 211 -4.09 -2.71 -14.66
C ASP A 211 -4.80 -2.10 -13.44
N LYS A 212 -4.01 -1.68 -12.44
CA LYS A 212 -4.49 -0.99 -11.24
C LYS A 212 -5.07 0.40 -11.52
N GLN A 213 -4.60 1.06 -12.58
CA GLN A 213 -5.16 2.34 -13.04
C GLN A 213 -6.45 2.16 -13.87
N GLY A 214 -6.95 0.94 -14.04
CA GLY A 214 -8.18 0.68 -14.80
C GLY A 214 -7.96 0.55 -16.30
N PHE A 215 -6.73 0.29 -16.74
CA PHE A 215 -6.39 0.06 -18.13
C PHE A 215 -6.03 -1.41 -18.38
N LYS A 216 -6.12 -1.85 -19.63
CA LYS A 216 -5.69 -3.18 -20.08
C LYS A 216 -4.86 -3.06 -21.36
N PRO A 217 -3.94 -4.01 -21.63
CA PRO A 217 -3.24 -4.03 -22.91
C PRO A 217 -4.22 -4.10 -24.08
N VAL A 218 -3.83 -3.50 -25.21
CA VAL A 218 -4.60 -3.61 -26.46
C VAL A 218 -4.71 -5.09 -26.84
N SER A 219 -5.93 -5.53 -27.15
CA SER A 219 -6.20 -6.91 -27.55
C SER A 219 -5.66 -7.21 -28.95
N GLU A 220 -5.48 -8.49 -29.26
CA GLU A 220 -4.92 -8.95 -30.54
C GLU A 220 -5.63 -8.37 -31.78
N ASN A 221 -6.95 -8.22 -31.71
CA ASN A 221 -7.76 -7.66 -32.80
C ASN A 221 -7.95 -6.13 -32.68
N GLY A 222 -7.42 -5.49 -31.64
CA GLY A 222 -7.64 -4.08 -31.32
C GLY A 222 -6.60 -3.11 -31.88
N TRP A 223 -5.49 -3.61 -32.42
CA TRP A 223 -4.34 -2.79 -32.80
C TRP A 223 -4.62 -1.79 -33.93
N SER A 224 -5.35 -2.19 -34.97
CA SER A 224 -5.72 -1.28 -36.06
C SER A 224 -6.62 -0.15 -35.58
N SER A 225 -7.61 -0.46 -34.72
CA SER A 225 -8.49 0.55 -34.11
C SER A 225 -7.69 1.51 -33.21
N LYS A 226 -6.80 0.97 -32.38
CA LYS A 226 -5.93 1.77 -31.51
C LYS A 226 -5.04 2.72 -32.33
N PHE A 227 -4.39 2.22 -33.37
CA PHE A 227 -3.54 3.03 -34.25
C PHE A 227 -4.34 4.19 -34.87
N ASN A 228 -5.54 3.91 -35.37
CA ASN A 228 -6.40 4.93 -35.97
C ASN A 228 -6.82 6.02 -34.97
N SER A 229 -7.18 5.63 -33.73
CA SER A 229 -7.49 6.59 -32.65
C SER A 229 -6.29 7.47 -32.31
N LEU A 230 -5.09 6.89 -32.17
CA LEU A 230 -3.86 7.64 -31.90
C LEU A 230 -3.51 8.60 -33.04
N LYS A 231 -3.69 8.17 -34.30
CA LYS A 231 -3.48 9.00 -35.49
C LYS A 231 -4.43 10.20 -35.51
N SER A 232 -5.69 10.00 -35.12
CA SER A 232 -6.68 11.09 -35.08
C SER A 232 -6.49 12.06 -33.91
N GLU A 233 -6.04 11.56 -32.76
CA GLU A 233 -5.93 12.35 -31.53
C GLU A 233 -4.59 13.11 -31.46
N ASN A 234 -3.49 12.45 -31.82
CA ASN A 234 -2.15 13.03 -31.72
C ASN A 234 -1.14 12.29 -32.59
N SER A 235 -1.02 12.68 -33.87
CA SER A 235 -0.09 12.08 -34.83
C SER A 235 1.38 12.14 -34.39
N SER A 236 1.78 13.11 -33.57
CA SER A 236 3.14 13.21 -33.02
C SER A 236 3.50 12.03 -32.11
N SER A 237 2.50 11.41 -31.48
CA SER A 237 2.68 10.21 -30.66
C SER A 237 3.01 8.97 -31.48
N LEU A 238 3.07 9.05 -32.82
CA LEU A 238 3.39 7.96 -33.74
C LEU A 238 4.59 8.29 -34.65
N SER A 239 5.36 9.35 -34.37
CA SER A 239 6.42 9.82 -35.28
C SER A 239 7.53 8.79 -35.60
N ASP A 240 7.73 7.82 -34.72
CA ASP A 240 8.68 6.71 -34.82
C ASP A 240 8.04 5.42 -35.37
N ILE A 241 6.75 5.45 -35.70
CA ILE A 241 5.98 4.36 -36.30
C ILE A 241 5.49 4.84 -37.66
N SER A 242 6.00 4.24 -38.73
CA SER A 242 5.65 4.58 -40.12
C SER A 242 4.13 4.75 -40.30
N THR A 243 3.73 5.92 -40.81
CA THR A 243 2.34 6.44 -40.80
C THR A 243 1.46 5.96 -41.96
N SER A 244 1.90 4.96 -42.72
CA SER A 244 1.13 4.38 -43.82
C SER A 244 -0.06 3.57 -43.28
N ASP A 245 -1.25 3.82 -43.81
CA ASP A 245 -2.53 3.31 -43.27
C ASP A 245 -2.68 1.79 -43.29
N SER A 246 -1.96 1.08 -44.16
CA SER A 246 -2.13 -0.37 -44.31
C SER A 246 -1.52 -1.19 -43.17
N ASP A 247 -0.44 -0.70 -42.53
CA ASP A 247 0.40 -1.51 -41.63
C ASP A 247 0.57 -0.91 -40.22
N GLY A 248 -0.05 0.24 -39.96
CA GLY A 248 0.16 1.01 -38.73
C GLY A 248 -0.19 0.24 -37.45
N GLY A 249 -1.28 -0.54 -37.47
CA GLY A 249 -1.67 -1.41 -36.37
C GLY A 249 -0.63 -2.49 -36.05
N THR A 250 -0.11 -3.16 -37.08
CA THR A 250 0.92 -4.20 -36.93
C THR A 250 2.22 -3.62 -36.37
N LYS A 251 2.69 -2.48 -36.89
CA LYS A 251 3.91 -1.83 -36.39
C LYS A 251 3.75 -1.33 -34.95
N LEU A 252 2.56 -0.83 -34.59
CA LEU A 252 2.25 -0.45 -33.22
C LEU A 252 2.28 -1.66 -32.27
N LYS A 253 1.72 -2.79 -32.68
CA LYS A 253 1.78 -4.06 -31.95
C LYS A 253 3.22 -4.51 -31.75
N GLU A 254 4.01 -4.53 -32.80
CA GLU A 254 5.43 -4.92 -32.75
C GLU A 254 6.21 -4.03 -31.79
N TRP A 255 6.02 -2.70 -31.90
CA TRP A 255 6.65 -1.73 -31.00
C TRP A 255 6.31 -2.03 -29.53
N CYS A 256 5.03 -2.23 -29.20
CA CYS A 256 4.61 -2.55 -27.84
C CYS A 256 5.13 -3.90 -27.35
N THR A 257 5.17 -4.92 -28.22
CA THR A 257 5.65 -6.26 -27.90
C THR A 257 7.15 -6.26 -27.58
N GLN A 258 7.95 -5.50 -28.34
CA GLN A 258 9.39 -5.34 -28.11
C GLN A 258 9.71 -4.71 -26.74
N LYS A 259 8.80 -3.92 -26.17
CA LYS A 259 8.97 -3.32 -24.84
C LYS A 259 8.74 -4.29 -23.68
N LYS A 260 8.25 -5.51 -23.94
CA LYS A 260 8.05 -6.57 -22.92
C LYS A 260 7.36 -6.05 -21.65
N LEU A 261 6.22 -5.37 -21.83
CA LEU A 261 5.56 -4.55 -20.80
C LEU A 261 5.11 -5.31 -19.53
N GLY A 262 5.01 -6.64 -19.60
CA GLY A 262 4.70 -7.51 -18.47
C GLY A 262 5.92 -8.11 -17.77
N GLU A 263 7.12 -7.99 -18.35
CA GLU A 263 8.34 -8.62 -17.85
C GLU A 263 9.40 -7.59 -17.45
N SER A 264 9.49 -6.47 -18.18
CA SER A 264 10.52 -5.46 -17.97
C SER A 264 10.15 -4.49 -16.86
N GLN A 265 11.17 -4.05 -16.11
CA GLN A 265 11.02 -3.02 -15.09
C GLN A 265 10.55 -1.70 -15.72
N ILE A 266 9.68 -0.96 -15.02
CA ILE A 266 9.15 0.33 -15.52
C ILE A 266 10.28 1.30 -15.90
N HIS A 267 11.35 1.36 -15.11
CA HIS A 267 12.46 2.27 -15.36
C HIS A 267 13.25 1.95 -16.63
N SER A 268 13.17 0.73 -17.16
CA SER A 268 13.74 0.38 -18.47
C SER A 268 13.06 1.13 -19.62
N LEU A 269 11.86 1.67 -19.37
CA LEU A 269 11.07 2.45 -20.32
C LEU A 269 11.29 3.96 -20.13
N SER A 270 12.30 4.44 -19.41
CA SER A 270 12.44 5.87 -19.02
C SER A 270 12.23 6.90 -20.15
N SER A 271 12.61 6.57 -21.39
CA SER A 271 12.42 7.41 -22.59
C SER A 271 11.09 7.17 -23.32
N ASP A 272 10.49 6.00 -23.14
CA ASP A 272 9.30 5.54 -23.86
C ASP A 272 8.08 5.35 -22.95
N PHE A 273 8.18 5.70 -21.67
CA PHE A 273 7.18 5.40 -20.65
C PHE A 273 5.82 6.01 -20.99
N GLU A 274 5.80 7.32 -21.27
CA GLU A 274 4.55 8.01 -21.66
C GLU A 274 4.01 7.50 -23.00
N LYS A 275 4.90 7.21 -23.95
CA LYS A 275 4.50 6.57 -25.22
C LYS A 275 3.87 5.21 -24.97
N ALA A 276 4.45 4.36 -24.13
CA ALA A 276 3.96 3.02 -23.85
C ALA A 276 2.59 3.04 -23.17
N LYS A 277 2.37 3.95 -22.21
CA LYS A 277 1.06 4.17 -21.58
C LYS A 277 -0.02 4.49 -22.60
N ILE A 278 0.28 5.40 -23.52
CA ILE A 278 -0.67 5.88 -24.53
C ILE A 278 -0.87 4.83 -25.63
N ARG A 279 0.21 4.22 -26.12
CA ARG A 279 0.22 3.32 -27.29
C ARG A 279 -0.33 1.94 -27.01
N CYS A 280 0.01 1.36 -25.87
CA CYS A 280 -0.13 -0.07 -25.63
C CYS A 280 -1.33 -0.44 -24.76
N PHE A 281 -2.05 0.55 -24.21
CA PHE A 281 -3.17 0.32 -23.29
C PHE A 281 -4.46 1.02 -23.74
N VAL A 282 -5.58 0.46 -23.31
CA VAL A 282 -6.95 1.00 -23.46
C VAL A 282 -7.65 0.93 -22.10
N SER A 283 -8.66 1.78 -21.86
CA SER A 283 -9.43 1.66 -20.61
C SER A 283 -10.17 0.31 -20.57
N LYS A 284 -10.41 -0.19 -19.36
CA LYS A 284 -11.16 -1.44 -19.16
C LYS A 284 -12.61 -1.31 -19.60
#